data_AF-A0A2V7GTH5-F1
#
_entry.id   AF-A0A2V7GTH5-F1
#
_cell.length_a   1.000
_cell.length_b   1.000
_cell.length_c   1.000
_cell.angle_alpha   90.00
_cell.angle_beta   90.00
_cell.angle_gamma   90.00
#
_symmetry.space_group_name_H-M   'P 1'
#
loop_
_entity.id
_entity.type
_entity.pdbx_description
1 polymer ?
#
loop_
_entity_poly.entity_id
_entity_poly.type
_entity_poly.pdbx_seq_one_letter_code
_entity_poly.pdbx_strand_id
1 'polypeptide(L)'
;TPADIPDLDFFAFPTLGTSFDSESAIDAPIDGLMLSKAPKNLAGAKALLACVGTPAAENLYMKSDSNDVAAAKDADTSGYNDFQKKSAEIIGSSQKIAQFLDRDTRPDFAGPNGMQHFLQSWLSNPTQDSTTFLQSIQSFYDQLPPLQ
;
A
#
# COMPACT_ATOMS: atom_id res chain seq x y z
N THR A 1 -17.60 4.03 16.94
CA THR A 1 -18.80 3.16 16.93
C THR A 1 -19.44 3.23 15.55
N PRO A 2 -20.39 2.36 15.16
CA PRO A 2 -21.08 2.48 13.87
C PRO A 2 -21.76 3.84 13.65
N ALA A 3 -22.16 4.53 14.74
CA ALA A 3 -22.77 5.86 14.67
C ALA A 3 -21.78 6.97 14.31
N ASP A 4 -20.47 6.75 14.50
CA ASP A 4 -19.43 7.75 14.26
C ASP A 4 -18.85 7.67 12.85
N ILE A 5 -19.16 6.61 12.09
CA ILE A 5 -18.65 6.40 10.72
C ILE A 5 -18.97 7.58 9.78
N PRO A 6 -20.18 8.18 9.81
CA PRO A 6 -20.49 9.34 8.97
C PRO A 6 -19.71 10.62 9.32
N ASP A 7 -19.08 10.68 10.50
CA ASP A 7 -18.29 11.83 10.98
C ASP A 7 -16.78 11.61 10.79
N LEU A 8 -16.38 10.48 10.18
CA LEU A 8 -14.99 10.18 9.91
C LEU A 8 -14.53 10.90 8.63
N ASP A 9 -13.41 11.60 8.73
CA ASP A 9 -12.71 12.21 7.60
C ASP A 9 -11.18 12.07 7.79
N PHE A 10 -10.42 12.30 6.72
CA PHE A 10 -8.96 12.22 6.73
C PHE A 10 -8.32 13.14 5.68
N PHE A 11 -7.03 13.39 5.87
CA PHE A 11 -6.21 14.20 4.97
C PHE A 11 -4.86 13.52 4.78
N ALA A 12 -4.20 13.80 3.64
CA ALA A 12 -2.85 13.32 3.39
C ALA A 12 -1.87 13.89 4.43
N PHE A 13 -0.84 13.14 4.79
CA PHE A 13 0.16 13.59 5.75
C PHE A 13 0.78 14.95 5.31
N PRO A 14 0.97 15.92 6.23
CA PRO A 14 1.43 17.26 5.86
C PRO A 14 2.82 17.28 5.20
N THR A 15 3.05 18.28 4.37
CA THR A 15 4.38 18.59 3.82
C THR A 15 5.33 19.04 4.93
N LEU A 16 6.63 18.74 4.77
CA LEU A 16 7.65 19.01 5.79
C LEU A 16 8.67 20.09 5.37
N GLY A 17 8.48 20.72 4.20
CA GLY A 17 9.41 21.70 3.63
C GLY A 17 10.62 21.06 2.95
N THR A 18 10.51 19.79 2.54
CA THR A 18 11.62 19.01 1.98
C THR A 18 11.56 18.99 0.45
N SER A 19 12.65 18.58 -0.20
CA SER A 19 12.64 18.32 -1.65
C SER A 19 11.71 17.18 -2.04
N PHE A 20 11.28 16.34 -1.09
CA PHE A 20 10.40 15.21 -1.33
C PHE A 20 8.91 15.59 -1.31
N ASP A 21 8.55 16.80 -0.84
CA ASP A 21 7.15 17.23 -0.78
C ASP A 21 6.49 17.23 -2.17
N SER A 22 7.26 17.48 -3.23
CA SER A 22 6.76 17.41 -4.62
C SER A 22 6.33 16.02 -5.07
N GLU A 23 6.74 14.97 -4.37
CA GLU A 23 6.31 13.60 -4.67
C GLU A 23 4.87 13.35 -4.24
N SER A 24 4.37 14.11 -3.25
CA SER A 24 3.05 13.86 -2.63
C SER A 24 2.85 12.36 -2.39
N ALA A 25 3.89 11.70 -1.89
CA ALA A 25 4.00 10.26 -1.86
C ALA A 25 3.02 9.68 -0.83
N ILE A 26 2.40 8.56 -1.18
CA ILE A 26 1.50 7.83 -0.29
C ILE A 26 1.80 6.33 -0.33
N ASP A 27 1.51 5.64 0.76
CA ASP A 27 1.33 4.20 0.73
C ASP A 27 -0.13 3.89 0.33
N ALA A 28 -0.31 3.29 -0.84
CA ALA A 28 -1.60 2.78 -1.30
C ALA A 28 -1.35 1.41 -1.94
N PRO A 29 -1.40 0.32 -1.14
CA PRO A 29 -1.20 -1.04 -1.65
C PRO A 29 -2.19 -1.36 -2.77
N ILE A 30 -1.67 -1.84 -3.89
CA ILE A 30 -2.44 -2.19 -5.09
C ILE A 30 -2.40 -3.71 -5.25
N ASP A 31 -3.58 -4.32 -5.24
CA ASP A 31 -3.74 -5.73 -5.54
C ASP A 31 -3.95 -5.96 -7.04
N GLY A 32 -3.57 -7.15 -7.51
CA GLY A 32 -3.68 -7.49 -8.92
C GLY A 32 -3.46 -8.96 -9.19
N LEU A 33 -3.49 -9.31 -10.47
CA LEU A 33 -3.34 -10.69 -10.93
C LEU A 33 -2.14 -10.80 -11.86
N MET A 34 -1.35 -11.87 -11.65
CA MET A 34 -0.20 -12.19 -12.49
C MET A 34 -0.38 -13.53 -13.20
N LEU A 35 0.17 -13.64 -14.40
CA LEU A 35 0.21 -14.89 -15.16
C LEU A 35 1.46 -15.70 -14.77
N SER A 36 1.26 -16.91 -14.24
CA SER A 36 2.37 -17.83 -13.95
C SER A 36 3.21 -18.12 -15.19
N LYS A 37 4.53 -18.28 -15.04
CA LYS A 37 5.49 -18.55 -16.14
C LYS A 37 5.14 -19.80 -16.96
N ALA A 38 4.52 -20.82 -16.35
CA ALA A 38 4.20 -22.09 -17.01
C ALA A 38 2.72 -22.49 -16.75
N PRO A 39 1.74 -21.77 -17.34
CA PRO A 39 0.33 -22.10 -17.12
C PRO A 39 -0.07 -23.33 -17.93
N LYS A 40 -0.87 -24.21 -17.34
CA LYS A 40 -1.42 -25.39 -18.05
C LYS A 40 -2.34 -24.99 -19.23
N ASN A 41 -3.00 -23.84 -19.12
CA ASN A 41 -3.87 -23.29 -20.16
C ASN A 41 -3.59 -21.79 -20.36
N LEU A 42 -2.61 -21.47 -21.22
CA LEU A 42 -2.20 -20.09 -21.48
C LEU A 42 -3.33 -19.23 -22.09
N ALA A 43 -4.09 -19.79 -23.03
CA ALA A 43 -5.15 -19.07 -23.72
C ALA A 43 -6.27 -18.68 -22.75
N GLY A 44 -6.71 -19.62 -21.90
CA GLY A 44 -7.72 -19.35 -20.87
C GLY A 44 -7.22 -18.34 -19.82
N ALA A 45 -5.97 -18.46 -19.37
CA ALA A 45 -5.39 -17.51 -18.41
C ALA A 45 -5.34 -16.08 -18.97
N LYS A 46 -4.95 -15.91 -20.25
CA LYS A 46 -4.96 -14.60 -20.92
C LYS A 46 -6.38 -14.06 -21.09
N ALA A 47 -7.34 -14.91 -21.46
CA ALA A 47 -8.73 -14.50 -21.58
C ALA A 47 -9.31 -14.04 -20.23
N LEU A 48 -8.97 -14.71 -19.14
CA LEU A 48 -9.36 -14.29 -17.78
C LEU A 48 -8.73 -12.93 -17.42
N LEU A 49 -7.42 -12.76 -17.62
CA LEU A 49 -6.74 -11.49 -17.33
C LEU A 49 -7.29 -10.32 -18.16
N ALA A 50 -7.64 -10.57 -19.43
CA ALA A 50 -8.29 -9.56 -20.27
C ALA A 50 -9.69 -9.19 -19.75
N CYS A 51 -10.44 -10.15 -19.21
CA CYS A 51 -11.77 -9.92 -18.63
C CYS A 51 -11.70 -9.11 -17.33
N VAL A 52 -10.85 -9.52 -16.39
CA VAL A 52 -10.72 -8.86 -15.06
C VAL A 52 -10.08 -7.47 -15.15
N GLY A 53 -9.28 -7.19 -16.19
CA GLY A 53 -8.72 -5.87 -16.46
C GLY A 53 -9.69 -4.87 -17.11
N THR A 54 -10.99 -5.17 -17.12
CA THR A 54 -12.02 -4.25 -17.64
C THR A 54 -12.63 -3.43 -16.50
N PRO A 55 -13.06 -2.17 -16.75
CA PRO A 55 -13.77 -1.38 -15.75
C PRO A 55 -15.03 -2.08 -15.23
N ALA A 56 -15.72 -2.85 -16.07
CA ALA A 56 -16.90 -3.60 -15.66
C ALA A 56 -16.60 -4.68 -14.61
N ALA A 57 -15.47 -5.38 -14.75
CA ALA A 57 -15.05 -6.39 -13.78
C ALA A 57 -14.58 -5.73 -12.46
N GLU A 58 -13.85 -4.63 -12.54
CA GLU A 58 -13.43 -3.88 -11.35
C GLU A 58 -14.61 -3.26 -10.60
N ASN A 59 -15.57 -2.64 -11.31
CA ASN A 59 -16.80 -2.12 -10.72
C ASN A 59 -17.64 -3.22 -10.05
N LEU A 60 -17.58 -4.46 -10.56
CA LEU A 60 -18.23 -5.59 -9.90
C LEU A 60 -17.52 -5.96 -8.60
N TYR A 61 -16.18 -6.00 -8.61
CA TYR A 61 -15.36 -6.27 -7.43
C TYR A 61 -15.51 -5.20 -6.36
N MET A 62 -15.55 -3.92 -6.73
CA MET A 62 -15.75 -2.79 -5.80
C MET A 62 -17.09 -2.82 -5.05
N LYS A 63 -18.05 -3.66 -5.44
CA LYS A 63 -19.30 -3.85 -4.67
C LYS A 63 -19.11 -4.73 -3.43
N SER A 64 -18.02 -5.50 -3.34
CA SER A 64 -17.75 -6.36 -2.18
C SER A 64 -16.94 -5.69 -1.08
N ASP A 65 -16.32 -4.54 -1.35
CA ASP A 65 -15.46 -3.83 -0.40
C ASP A 65 -15.84 -2.34 -0.31
N SER A 66 -15.98 -1.84 0.92
CA SER A 66 -16.36 -0.46 1.21
C SER A 66 -15.17 0.47 1.47
N ASN A 67 -13.94 -0.02 1.39
CA ASN A 67 -12.70 0.69 1.73
C ASN A 67 -11.79 0.83 0.50
N ASP A 68 -11.74 -0.19 -0.36
CA ASP A 68 -10.93 -0.17 -1.57
C ASP A 68 -11.45 0.84 -2.59
N VAL A 69 -10.55 1.33 -3.43
CA VAL A 69 -10.86 2.14 -4.61
C VAL A 69 -10.28 1.48 -5.86
N ALA A 70 -10.93 1.73 -6.98
CA ALA A 70 -10.56 1.17 -8.27
C ALA A 70 -9.24 1.80 -8.77
N ALA A 71 -8.40 0.97 -9.38
CA ALA A 71 -7.18 1.38 -10.03
C ALA A 71 -7.42 1.91 -11.46
N ALA A 72 -8.51 1.53 -12.13
CA ALA A 72 -8.84 2.05 -13.45
C ALA A 72 -9.25 3.53 -13.40
N LYS A 73 -8.73 4.32 -14.34
CA LYS A 73 -9.02 5.76 -14.47
C LYS A 73 -10.47 6.07 -14.86
N ASP A 74 -11.14 5.09 -15.48
CA ASP A 74 -12.51 5.17 -16.01
C ASP A 74 -13.48 4.25 -15.26
N ALA A 75 -13.10 3.81 -14.05
CA ALA A 75 -14.01 3.10 -13.16
C ALA A 75 -15.24 3.96 -12.80
N ASP A 76 -16.38 3.30 -12.59
CA ASP A 76 -17.62 3.99 -12.18
C ASP A 76 -17.60 4.16 -10.66
N THR A 77 -17.33 5.38 -10.20
CA THR A 77 -17.25 5.71 -8.78
C THR A 77 -18.60 6.16 -8.20
N SER A 78 -19.70 6.08 -8.95
CA SER A 78 -21.02 6.54 -8.48
C SER A 78 -21.53 5.78 -7.24
N GLY A 79 -21.07 4.55 -7.06
CA GLY A 79 -21.38 3.71 -5.90
C GLY A 79 -20.51 3.94 -4.66
N TYR A 80 -19.48 4.79 -4.74
CA TYR A 80 -18.57 5.02 -3.62
C TYR A 80 -19.26 5.69 -2.44
N ASN A 81 -18.91 5.23 -1.24
CA ASN A 81 -19.17 6.00 -0.03
C ASN A 81 -18.22 7.21 0.06
N ASP A 82 -18.43 8.08 1.05
CA ASP A 82 -17.66 9.32 1.15
C ASP A 82 -16.18 9.07 1.47
N PHE A 83 -15.87 8.02 2.23
CA PHE A 83 -14.49 7.59 2.47
C PHE A 83 -13.78 7.18 1.17
N GLN A 84 -14.40 6.32 0.35
CA GLN A 84 -13.86 5.89 -0.94
C GLN A 84 -13.66 7.06 -1.91
N LYS A 85 -14.60 8.01 -1.96
CA LYS A 85 -14.44 9.22 -2.79
C LYS A 85 -13.22 10.03 -2.35
N LYS A 86 -13.03 10.21 -1.04
CA LYS A 86 -11.88 10.95 -0.52
C LYS A 86 -10.56 10.22 -0.74
N SER A 87 -10.57 8.89 -0.59
CA SER A 87 -9.42 8.03 -0.92
C SER A 87 -9.03 8.18 -2.40
N ALA A 88 -9.99 8.08 -3.30
CA ALA A 88 -9.75 8.24 -4.74
C ALA A 88 -9.22 9.63 -5.11
N GLU A 89 -9.71 10.70 -4.46
CA GLU A 89 -9.20 12.06 -4.63
C GLU A 89 -7.73 12.16 -4.20
N ILE A 90 -7.39 11.72 -2.98
CA ILE A 90 -6.04 11.79 -2.44
C ILE A 90 -5.08 10.93 -3.25
N ILE A 91 -5.45 9.67 -3.53
CA ILE A 91 -4.63 8.75 -4.33
C ILE A 91 -4.43 9.30 -5.74
N GLY A 92 -5.48 9.79 -6.39
CA GLY A 92 -5.42 10.39 -7.73
C GLY A 92 -4.57 11.66 -7.82
N SER A 93 -4.34 12.34 -6.69
CA SER A 93 -3.48 13.53 -6.62
C SER A 93 -1.99 13.22 -6.36
N SER A 94 -1.66 12.01 -5.88
CA SER A 94 -0.29 11.60 -5.56
C SER A 94 0.60 11.52 -6.81
N GLN A 95 1.90 11.82 -6.67
CA GLN A 95 2.88 11.65 -7.78
C GLN A 95 3.70 10.38 -7.63
N LYS A 96 3.72 9.79 -6.43
CA LYS A 96 4.37 8.53 -6.10
C LYS A 96 3.46 7.69 -5.22
N ILE A 97 3.34 6.42 -5.57
CA ILE A 97 2.60 5.43 -4.79
C ILE A 97 3.57 4.32 -4.39
N ALA A 98 3.73 4.13 -3.10
CA ALA A 98 4.41 3.01 -2.47
C ALA A 98 3.38 1.94 -2.05
N GLN A 99 3.84 0.73 -1.78
CA GLN A 99 3.01 -0.46 -1.52
C GLN A 99 2.99 -0.86 -0.05
N PHE A 100 3.42 0.03 0.85
CA PHE A 100 3.72 -0.25 2.25
C PHE A 100 4.99 -1.09 2.44
N LEU A 101 5.64 -0.90 3.61
CA LEU A 101 6.96 -1.47 3.91
C LEU A 101 7.02 -2.99 3.72
N ASP A 102 5.96 -3.72 4.07
CA ASP A 102 5.93 -5.19 4.00
C ASP A 102 5.85 -5.74 2.57
N ARG A 103 5.49 -4.91 1.57
CA ARG A 103 5.51 -5.24 0.15
C ARG A 103 6.71 -4.63 -0.59
N ASP A 104 7.15 -3.44 -0.17
CA ASP A 104 8.27 -2.73 -0.80
C ASP A 104 9.65 -3.19 -0.32
N THR A 105 9.70 -4.01 0.73
CA THR A 105 10.93 -4.66 1.20
C THR A 105 10.81 -6.17 1.33
N ARG A 106 11.90 -6.81 1.73
CA ARG A 106 11.93 -8.24 2.01
C ARG A 106 11.17 -8.59 3.30
N PRO A 107 10.32 -9.64 3.32
CA PRO A 107 9.47 -9.94 4.48
C PRO A 107 10.22 -10.19 5.80
N ASP A 108 11.42 -10.77 5.73
CA ASP A 108 12.29 -11.01 6.89
C ASP A 108 12.94 -9.73 7.43
N PHE A 109 12.92 -8.63 6.66
CA PHE A 109 13.26 -7.30 7.17
C PHE A 109 12.04 -6.53 7.69
N ALA A 110 10.89 -6.58 7.02
CA ALA A 110 9.68 -5.89 7.49
C ALA A 110 9.09 -6.52 8.78
N GLY A 111 9.21 -7.84 8.91
CA GLY A 111 8.48 -8.63 9.88
C GLY A 111 8.93 -8.49 11.34
N PRO A 112 8.43 -9.40 12.22
CA PRO A 112 8.57 -9.30 13.67
C PRO A 112 10.00 -9.24 14.20
N ASN A 113 10.97 -9.78 13.47
CA ASN A 113 12.39 -9.79 13.89
C ASN A 113 13.18 -8.60 13.34
N GLY A 114 12.61 -7.81 12.44
CA GLY A 114 13.24 -6.64 11.81
C GLY A 114 12.53 -5.35 12.19
N MET A 115 12.06 -4.60 11.19
CA MET A 115 11.50 -3.26 11.36
C MET A 115 10.33 -3.19 12.34
N GLN A 116 9.46 -4.21 12.41
CA GLN A 116 8.40 -4.23 13.40
C GLN A 116 8.97 -4.20 14.84
N HIS A 117 10.02 -4.97 15.13
CA HIS A 117 10.69 -4.94 16.44
C HIS A 117 11.40 -3.60 16.68
N PHE A 118 12.14 -3.11 15.69
CA PHE A 118 12.86 -1.84 15.83
C PHE A 118 11.92 -0.67 16.09
N LEU A 119 10.78 -0.57 15.39
CA LEU A 119 9.79 0.48 15.61
C LEU A 119 9.15 0.37 17.00
N GLN A 120 8.84 -0.84 17.49
CA GLN A 120 8.33 -1.03 18.85
C GLN A 120 9.38 -0.64 19.92
N SER A 121 10.65 -0.97 19.68
CA SER A 121 11.78 -0.55 20.54
C SER A 121 11.91 0.97 20.58
N TRP A 122 11.79 1.64 19.43
CA TRP A 122 11.79 3.10 19.36
C TRP A 122 10.63 3.72 20.14
N LEU A 123 9.40 3.23 19.93
CA LEU A 123 8.22 3.73 20.66
C LEU A 123 8.34 3.54 22.18
N SER A 124 9.02 2.49 22.63
CA SER A 124 9.26 2.20 24.05
C SER A 124 10.34 3.09 24.67
N ASN A 125 11.29 3.59 23.88
CA ASN A 125 12.34 4.51 24.32
C ASN A 125 12.74 5.49 23.19
N PRO A 126 11.93 6.53 22.94
CA PRO A 126 12.15 7.43 21.80
C PRO A 126 13.28 8.43 22.03
N THR A 127 13.90 8.44 23.23
CA THR A 127 15.05 9.29 23.56
C THR A 127 16.37 8.53 23.58
N GLN A 128 16.37 7.26 23.12
CA GLN A 128 17.61 6.50 22.94
C GLN A 128 18.53 7.16 21.91
N ASP A 129 19.82 6.82 21.95
CA ASP A 129 20.79 7.34 20.99
C ASP A 129 20.41 6.90 19.56
N SER A 130 20.00 7.86 18.73
CA SER A 130 19.50 7.59 17.38
C SER A 130 20.58 7.03 16.45
N THR A 131 21.84 7.43 16.64
CA THR A 131 22.95 6.95 15.81
C THR A 131 23.17 5.45 16.03
N THR A 132 23.29 5.02 17.28
CA THR A 132 23.46 3.62 17.66
C THR A 132 22.24 2.78 17.27
N PHE A 133 21.03 3.33 17.45
CA PHE A 133 19.80 2.66 17.05
C PHE A 133 19.75 2.42 15.53
N LEU A 134 20.02 3.44 14.70
CA LEU A 134 20.05 3.32 13.24
C LEU A 134 21.14 2.35 12.77
N GLN A 135 22.32 2.35 13.41
CA GLN A 135 23.39 1.38 13.13
C GLN A 135 22.95 -0.06 13.41
N SER A 136 22.13 -0.28 14.43
CA SER A 136 21.59 -1.61 14.76
C SER A 136 20.64 -2.12 13.67
N ILE A 137 19.79 -1.23 13.13
CA ILE A 137 18.90 -1.55 11.99
C ILE A 137 19.73 -1.93 10.76
N GLN A 138 20.74 -1.12 10.41
CA GLN A 138 21.61 -1.40 9.26
C GLN A 138 22.35 -2.72 9.44
N SER A 139 22.92 -2.97 10.62
CA SER A 139 23.64 -4.21 10.93
C SER A 139 22.73 -5.44 10.81
N PHE A 140 21.46 -5.32 11.20
CA PHE A 140 20.49 -6.39 11.01
C PHE A 140 20.23 -6.65 9.53
N TYR A 141 19.97 -5.60 8.74
CA TYR A 141 19.73 -5.74 7.30
C TYR A 141 20.92 -6.40 6.57
N ASP A 142 22.14 -5.96 6.88
CA ASP A 142 23.37 -6.44 6.24
C ASP A 142 23.67 -7.93 6.53
N GLN A 143 23.12 -8.46 7.63
CA GLN A 143 23.28 -9.87 8.01
C GLN A 143 22.24 -10.78 7.36
N LEU A 144 21.22 -10.23 6.69
CA LEU A 144 20.19 -11.05 6.06
C LEU A 144 20.76 -11.86 4.89
N PRO A 145 20.30 -13.10 4.67
CA PRO A 145 20.78 -13.94 3.57
C PRO A 145 20.40 -13.32 2.22
N PRO A 146 21.02 -13.74 1.10
CA PRO A 146 20.55 -13.35 -0.23
C PRO A 146 19.06 -13.67 -0.44
N LEU A 147 18.36 -12.85 -1.23
CA LEU A 147 16.98 -13.13 -1.63
C LEU A 147 16.93 -14.43 -2.45
N GLN A 148 15.96 -15.29 -2.12
CA GLN A 148 15.69 -16.54 -2.84
C GLN A 148 14.82 -16.33 -4.07
#